data_AF-A0A376VNA3-F1
#
_entry.id   AF-A0A376VNA3-F1
#
_cell.length_a   1.000
_cell.length_b   1.000
_cell.length_c   1.000
_cell.angle_alpha   90.00
_cell.angle_beta   90.00
_cell.angle_gamma   90.00
#
_symmetry.space_group_name_H-M   'P 1'
#
loop_
_entity.id
_entity.type
_entity.pdbx_description
1 polymer ?
#
loop_
_entity_poly.entity_id
_entity_poly.type
_entity_poly.pdbx_seq_one_letter_code
_entity_poly.pdbx_strand_id
1 'polypeptide(L)'
;MSDDNSHSSDTISNKKGFFSLLLSQLFHGEPKNRDELLALIRDSGQNDLIDEDTRDMLEGVMDIADQRVRDIMIPRSQMITLKRNQTLGRMP
;
A
#
# COMPACT_ATOMS: atom_id res chain seq x y z
N MET A 1 9.83 -4.52 39.82
CA MET A 1 8.62 -4.04 39.13
C MET A 1 8.96 -4.08 37.65
N SER A 2 8.18 -4.83 36.88
CA SER A 2 8.50 -5.31 35.54
C SER A 2 8.54 -4.21 34.50
N ASP A 3 9.41 -4.41 33.52
CA ASP A 3 9.62 -3.65 32.30
C ASP A 3 8.37 -3.64 31.40
N ASP A 4 8.09 -2.50 30.75
CA ASP A 4 7.22 -2.44 29.58
C ASP A 4 7.97 -1.70 28.45
N ASN A 5 8.30 -2.47 27.41
CA ASN A 5 8.92 -2.04 26.18
C ASN A 5 7.98 -2.53 25.06
N SER A 6 7.22 -1.64 24.44
CA SER A 6 6.32 -2.01 23.34
C SER A 6 6.14 -0.86 22.34
N HIS A 7 6.73 -1.02 21.14
CA HIS A 7 5.96 -1.10 19.89
C HIS A 7 6.89 -1.46 18.72
N SER A 8 6.75 -2.72 18.29
CA SER A 8 7.30 -3.29 17.07
C SER A 8 6.99 -2.44 15.84
N SER A 9 8.04 -2.08 15.10
CA SER A 9 7.96 -1.71 13.69
C SER A 9 8.44 -2.89 12.87
N ASP A 10 7.62 -3.94 12.80
CA ASP A 10 7.94 -5.14 12.03
C ASP A 10 7.04 -5.28 10.81
N THR A 11 7.66 -5.74 9.71
CA THR A 11 7.08 -6.47 8.55
C THR A 11 6.97 -5.78 7.18
N ILE A 12 7.98 -5.03 6.74
CA ILE A 12 8.19 -4.75 5.29
C ILE A 12 9.28 -5.66 4.66
N SER A 13 10.03 -6.42 5.46
CA SER A 13 11.22 -7.14 4.97
C SER A 13 10.98 -8.55 4.39
N ASN A 14 9.84 -9.20 4.64
CA ASN A 14 9.58 -10.58 4.21
C ASN A 14 8.77 -10.72 2.90
N LYS A 15 8.23 -9.64 2.33
CA LYS A 15 7.38 -9.72 1.14
C LYS A 15 8.17 -10.08 -0.12
N LYS A 16 9.43 -9.63 -0.25
CA LYS A 16 10.24 -9.84 -1.47
C LYS A 16 10.40 -11.32 -1.86
N GLY A 17 10.52 -12.22 -0.89
CA GLY A 17 10.73 -13.66 -1.15
C GLY A 17 9.47 -14.41 -1.58
N PHE A 18 8.30 -14.01 -1.08
CA PHE A 18 7.04 -14.67 -1.44
C PHE A 18 6.57 -14.27 -2.84
N PHE A 19 6.69 -12.97 -3.17
CA PHE A 19 6.40 -12.48 -4.52
C PHE A 19 7.34 -13.08 -5.57
N SER A 20 8.64 -13.22 -5.28
CA SER A 20 9.58 -13.86 -6.22
C SER A 20 9.28 -15.34 -6.43
N LEU A 21 8.82 -16.04 -5.39
CA LEU A 21 8.51 -17.46 -5.48
C LEU A 21 7.22 -17.70 -6.29
N LEU A 22 6.17 -16.92 -6.02
CA LEU A 22 4.94 -16.90 -6.82
C LEU A 22 5.23 -16.55 -8.29
N LEU A 23 6.06 -15.54 -8.52
CA LEU A 23 6.45 -15.11 -9.86
C LEU A 23 7.26 -16.20 -10.59
N SER A 24 8.16 -16.90 -9.89
CA SER A 24 8.95 -17.99 -10.47
C SER A 24 8.16 -19.27 -10.75
N GLN A 25 7.11 -19.55 -9.95
CA GLN A 25 6.29 -20.75 -10.08
C GLN A 25 5.25 -20.62 -11.20
N LEU A 26 4.81 -19.39 -11.50
CA LEU A 26 3.80 -19.10 -12.51
C LEU A 26 4.37 -18.70 -13.89
N PHE A 27 5.63 -18.25 -14.00
CA PHE A 27 6.11 -17.62 -15.24
C PHE A 27 7.34 -18.25 -15.89
N HIS A 28 7.30 -18.25 -17.23
CA HIS A 28 8.45 -18.42 -18.13
C HIS A 28 9.18 -17.07 -18.40
N GLY A 29 8.88 -16.00 -17.67
CA GLY A 29 9.52 -14.68 -17.81
C GLY A 29 8.90 -13.59 -16.91
N GLU A 30 9.74 -12.66 -16.44
CA GLU A 30 9.32 -11.51 -15.61
C GLU A 30 8.53 -10.46 -16.44
N PRO A 31 7.43 -9.89 -15.90
CA PRO A 31 6.64 -8.87 -16.60
C PRO A 31 7.50 -7.66 -16.97
N LYS A 32 7.37 -7.21 -18.22
CA LYS A 32 8.19 -6.12 -18.80
C LYS A 32 7.47 -4.79 -18.87
N ASN A 33 6.15 -4.77 -18.66
CA ASN A 33 5.35 -3.56 -18.67
C ASN A 33 4.18 -3.64 -17.68
N ARG A 34 3.47 -2.50 -17.54
CA ARG A 34 2.35 -2.31 -16.61
C ARG A 34 1.21 -3.31 -16.85
N ASP A 35 0.88 -3.54 -18.12
CA ASP A 35 -0.24 -4.40 -18.53
C ASP A 35 0.05 -5.87 -18.23
N GLU A 36 1.29 -6.31 -18.46
CA GLU A 36 1.76 -7.66 -18.09
C GLU A 36 1.73 -7.87 -16.57
N LEU A 37 2.13 -6.86 -15.79
CA LEU A 37 2.06 -6.93 -14.33
C LEU A 37 0.61 -6.99 -13.83
N LEU A 38 -0.30 -6.22 -14.43
CA LEU A 38 -1.73 -6.27 -14.09
C LEU A 38 -2.36 -7.61 -14.42
N ALA A 39 -2.07 -8.17 -15.60
CA ALA A 39 -2.54 -9.50 -15.97
C ALA A 39 -2.09 -10.56 -14.96
N LEU A 40 -0.82 -10.51 -14.56
CA LEU A 40 -0.24 -11.38 -13.53
C LEU A 40 -0.96 -11.26 -12.16
N ILE A 41 -1.23 -10.04 -11.70
CA ILE A 41 -1.91 -9.83 -10.41
C ILE A 41 -3.32 -10.44 -10.45
N ARG A 42 -4.04 -10.24 -11.57
CA ARG A 42 -5.38 -10.80 -11.77
C ARG A 42 -5.37 -12.32 -11.82
N ASP A 43 -4.44 -12.90 -12.57
CA ASP A 43 -4.27 -14.35 -12.67
C ASP A 43 -3.88 -14.96 -11.32
N SER A 44 -3.05 -14.27 -10.53
CA SER A 44 -2.68 -14.73 -9.19
C SER A 44 -3.87 -14.76 -8.24
N GLY A 45 -4.77 -13.78 -8.33
CA GLY A 45 -6.02 -13.76 -7.57
C GLY A 45 -7.00 -14.85 -8.02
N GLN A 46 -7.13 -15.10 -9.33
CA GLN A 46 -7.99 -16.17 -9.86
C GLN A 46 -7.50 -17.58 -9.49
N ASN A 47 -6.19 -17.75 -9.31
CA ASN A 47 -5.59 -19.03 -8.90
C ASN A 47 -5.45 -19.15 -7.37
N ASP A 48 -6.12 -18.29 -6.59
CA ASP A 48 -6.10 -18.26 -5.12
C ASP A 48 -4.69 -18.19 -4.50
N LEU A 49 -3.71 -17.64 -5.25
CA LEU A 49 -2.33 -17.48 -4.77
C LEU A 49 -2.15 -16.23 -3.89
N ILE A 50 -3.02 -15.25 -4.10
CA ILE A 50 -3.16 -14.05 -3.27
C ILE A 50 -4.64 -13.87 -2.95
N ASP A 51 -4.92 -13.36 -1.76
CA ASP A 51 -6.29 -13.02 -1.38
C ASP A 51 -6.81 -11.77 -2.10
N GLU A 52 -8.12 -11.57 -2.03
CA GLU A 52 -8.81 -10.45 -2.66
C GLU A 52 -8.28 -9.09 -2.17
N ASP A 53 -8.06 -8.94 -0.87
CA ASP A 53 -7.50 -7.71 -0.28
C ASP A 53 -6.11 -7.40 -0.86
N THR A 54 -5.26 -8.41 -1.04
CA THR A 54 -3.93 -8.25 -1.64
C THR A 54 -4.03 -7.90 -3.12
N ARG A 55 -4.92 -8.54 -3.88
CA ARG A 55 -5.18 -8.19 -5.29
C ARG A 55 -5.59 -6.72 -5.41
N ASP A 56 -6.59 -6.30 -4.63
CA ASP A 56 -7.16 -4.96 -4.68
C ASP A 56 -6.14 -3.90 -4.26
N MET A 57 -5.32 -4.18 -3.23
CA MET A 57 -4.20 -3.32 -2.87
C MET A 57 -3.19 -3.17 -4.01
N LEU A 58 -2.80 -4.27 -4.66
CA LEU A 58 -1.81 -4.23 -5.74
C LEU A 58 -2.33 -3.48 -6.97
N GLU A 59 -3.57 -3.72 -7.39
CA GLU A 59 -4.21 -2.95 -8.46
C GLU A 59 -4.32 -1.47 -8.09
N GLY A 60 -4.74 -1.15 -6.87
CA GLY A 60 -4.84 0.23 -6.38
C GLY A 60 -3.50 0.97 -6.35
N VAL A 61 -2.41 0.30 -6.00
CA VAL A 61 -1.06 0.90 -6.06
C VAL A 61 -0.66 1.24 -7.49
N MET A 62 -0.97 0.35 -8.44
CA MET A 62 -0.70 0.60 -9.85
C MET A 62 -1.44 1.84 -10.36
N ASP A 63 -2.64 2.11 -9.85
CA ASP A 63 -3.44 3.28 -10.22
C ASP A 63 -2.97 4.57 -9.54
N ILE A 64 -2.37 4.50 -8.35
CA ILE A 64 -1.82 5.67 -7.64
C ILE A 64 -0.47 6.10 -8.23
N ALA A 65 0.31 5.17 -8.79
CA ALA A 65 1.63 5.45 -9.36
C ALA A 65 1.60 6.56 -10.44
N ASP A 66 0.49 6.69 -11.16
CA ASP A 66 0.31 7.68 -12.21
C ASP A 66 -0.35 8.99 -11.72
N GLN A 67 -0.74 9.06 -10.44
CA GLN A 67 -1.43 10.23 -9.87
C GLN A 67 -0.45 11.27 -9.34
N ARG A 68 -0.80 12.55 -9.46
CA ARG A 68 -0.02 13.64 -8.88
C ARG A 68 -0.57 13.98 -7.51
N VAL A 69 0.29 14.46 -6.60
CA VAL A 69 -0.10 14.86 -5.23
C VAL A 69 -1.32 15.79 -5.23
N ARG A 70 -1.39 16.75 -6.17
CA ARG A 70 -2.50 17.70 -6.26
C ARG A 70 -3.85 17.08 -6.62
N ASP A 71 -3.83 15.90 -7.23
CA ASP A 71 -5.04 15.20 -7.67
C ASP A 71 -5.67 14.43 -6.49
N ILE A 72 -4.93 14.18 -5.40
CA ILE A 72 -5.39 13.42 -4.20
C ILE A 72 -5.33 14.19 -2.87
N MET A 73 -4.61 15.33 -2.81
CA MET A 73 -4.47 16.08 -1.57
C MET A 73 -5.79 16.70 -1.11
N ILE A 74 -5.97 16.86 0.20
CA ILE A 74 -7.06 17.67 0.74
C ILE A 74 -6.80 19.14 0.37
N PRO A 75 -7.72 19.83 -0.34
CA PRO A 75 -7.57 21.23 -0.69
C PRO A 75 -7.35 22.10 0.54
N ARG A 76 -6.51 23.13 0.43
CA ARG A 76 -6.18 24.00 1.58
C ARG A 76 -7.41 24.64 2.23
N SER A 77 -8.44 24.93 1.45
CA SER A 77 -9.71 25.48 1.92
C SER A 77 -10.57 24.50 2.73
N GLN A 78 -10.30 23.19 2.62
CA GLN A 78 -11.03 22.11 3.30
C GLN A 78 -10.25 21.54 4.49
N MET A 79 -9.02 22.02 4.73
CA MET A 79 -8.22 21.54 5.86
C MET A 79 -8.76 22.08 7.18
N ILE A 80 -8.97 21.18 8.14
CA ILE A 80 -9.10 21.55 9.56
C ILE A 80 -7.68 21.79 10.08
N THR A 81 -7.42 23.00 10.58
CA THR A 81 -6.09 23.40 11.05
C THR A 81 -6.16 23.94 12.46
N LEU A 82 -5.05 23.80 13.20
CA LEU A 82 -4.88 24.35 14.54
C LEU A 82 -3.84 25.46 14.51
N LYS A 83 -4.10 26.54 15.25
CA LYS A 83 -3.10 27.59 15.44
C LYS A 83 -2.09 27.14 16.50
N ARG A 84 -0.82 27.50 16.32
CA ARG A 84 0.27 27.16 17.25
C ARG A 84 -0.06 27.45 18.73
N ASN A 85 -0.76 28.55 19.00
CA ASN A 85 -1.07 29.01 20.36
C ASN A 85 -2.54 28.75 20.76
N GLN A 86 -3.23 27.81 20.10
CA GLN A 86 -4.60 27.45 20.41
C GLN A 86 -4.65 26.55 21.65
N THR A 87 -5.49 26.91 22.62
CA THR A 87 -5.72 26.07 23.80
C THR A 87 -6.67 24.92 23.45
N LEU A 88 -6.48 23.77 24.09
CA LEU A 88 -7.22 22.53 23.79
C LEU A 88 -8.75 22.70 23.88
N GLY A 89 -9.23 23.49 24.85
CA GLY A 89 -10.67 23.75 25.02
C GLY A 89 -11.31 24.62 23.92
N ARG A 90 -10.55 25.01 22.90
CA ARG A 90 -11.03 25.80 21.75
C ARG A 90 -10.77 25.10 20.42
N MET A 91 -10.49 23.80 20.40
CA MET A 91 -10.43 23.04 19.15
C MET A 91 -11.78 23.13 18.41
N PRO A 92 -11.76 23.25 17.06
CA PRO A 92 -12.95 23.28 16.23
C PRO A 92 -13.74 21.96 16.25
#